data_AF-A0A960AG89-F1
#
_entry.id   AF-A0A960AG89-F1
#
_cell.length_a   1.000
_cell.length_b   1.000
_cell.length_c   1.000
_cell.angle_alpha   90.00
_cell.angle_beta   90.00
_cell.angle_gamma   90.00
#
_symmetry.space_group_name_H-M   'P 1'
#
loop_
_entity.id
_entity.type
_entity.pdbx_description
1 polymer ?
#
loop_
_entity_poly.entity_id
_entity_poly.type
_entity_poly.pdbx_seq_one_letter_code
_entity_poly.pdbx_strand_id
1 'polypeptide(L)' 'TGIGISKAIKIMYNAMLMKTSSSSYLKYRTWTLTAAKNLYPGSCTEFNAVKAAWNAVSVPAQT' A
#
# COMPACT_ATOMS: atom_id res chain seq x y z
N THR A 1 -11.98 -2.33 6.92
CA THR A 1 -11.92 -1.16 7.83
C THR A 1 -10.99 -0.13 7.27
N GLY A 2 -11.35 1.16 7.33
CA GLY A 2 -10.49 2.26 6.91
C GLY A 2 -9.44 2.63 7.97
N ILE A 3 -8.35 3.27 7.55
CA ILE A 3 -7.23 3.69 8.42
C ILE A 3 -7.14 5.22 8.58
N GLY A 4 -8.10 5.95 8.02
CA GLY A 4 -8.11 7.42 7.98
C GLY A 4 -7.24 8.00 6.85
N ILE A 5 -7.62 9.20 6.39
CA ILE A 5 -6.99 9.83 5.21
C ILE A 5 -5.52 10.19 5.45
N SER A 6 -5.16 10.64 6.65
CA SER A 6 -3.78 11.00 7.00
C SER A 6 -2.83 9.80 6.85
N LYS A 7 -3.21 8.64 7.42
CA LYS A 7 -2.41 7.41 7.29
C LYS A 7 -2.34 6.92 5.84
N ALA A 8 -3.46 6.98 5.12
CA ALA A 8 -3.54 6.57 3.73
C ALA A 8 -2.64 7.42 2.81
N ILE A 9 -2.68 8.75 2.94
CA ILE A 9 -1.82 9.66 2.17
C ILE A 9 -0.35 9.41 2.51
N LYS A 10 0.00 9.21 3.79
CA LYS A 10 1.38 8.91 4.21
C LYS A 10 1.92 7.64 3.56
N ILE A 11 1.12 6.57 3.52
CA ILE A 11 1.47 5.31 2.85
C ILE A 11 1.63 5.51 1.34
N MET A 12 0.67 6.18 0.70
CA MET A 12 0.71 6.41 -0.75
C MET A 12 1.91 7.27 -1.15
N TYR A 13 2.22 8.32 -0.38
CA TYR A 13 3.37 9.17 -0.63
C TYR A 13 4.68 8.38 -0.57
N ASN A 14 4.87 7.52 0.44
CA ASN A 14 6.04 6.65 0.54
C ASN A 14 6.15 5.68 -0.65
N ALA A 15 5.02 5.14 -1.13
CA ALA A 15 5.00 4.32 -2.34
C ALA A 15 5.32 5.12 -3.61
N MET A 16 4.89 6.39 -3.70
CA MET A 16 5.19 7.26 -4.84
C MET A 16 6.68 7.59 -4.96
N LEU A 17 7.42 7.66 -3.85
CA LEU A 17 8.88 7.85 -3.90
C LEU A 17 9.61 6.69 -4.60
N MET A 18 8.98 5.52 -4.75
CA MET A 18 9.52 4.35 -5.46
C MET A 18 9.13 4.33 -6.95
N LYS A 19 8.36 5.31 -7.43
CA LYS A 19 7.81 5.35 -8.79
C LYS A 19 8.93 5.50 -9.82
N THR A 20 8.91 4.61 -10.81
CA THR A 20 9.74 4.69 -12.02
C THR A 20 8.88 4.77 -13.28
N SER A 21 9.48 4.95 -14.46
CA SER A 21 8.76 4.89 -15.75
C SER A 21 8.08 3.53 -15.98
N SER A 22 8.58 2.45 -15.38
CA SER A 22 8.02 1.10 -15.47
C SER A 22 6.97 0.77 -14.40
N SER A 23 6.41 1.79 -13.74
CA SER A 23 5.41 1.60 -12.67
C SER A 23 4.09 1.04 -13.22
N SER A 24 3.43 0.20 -12.41
CA SER A 24 2.12 -0.35 -12.71
C SER A 24 1.29 -0.45 -11.42
N TYR A 25 -0.02 -0.68 -11.54
CA TYR A 25 -0.86 -0.93 -10.36
C TYR A 25 -0.37 -2.12 -9.51
N LEU A 26 0.16 -3.16 -10.16
CA LEU A 26 0.77 -4.31 -9.49
C LEU A 26 1.98 -3.89 -8.65
N LYS A 27 2.88 -3.06 -9.21
CA LYS A 27 4.02 -2.53 -8.46
C LYS A 27 3.57 -1.62 -7.31
N TYR A 28 2.58 -0.75 -7.55
CA TYR A 28 2.03 0.11 -6.50
C TYR A 28 1.37 -0.68 -5.37
N ARG A 29 0.73 -1.82 -5.66
CA ARG A 29 0.24 -2.73 -4.62
C ARG A 29 1.37 -3.20 -3.72
N THR A 30 2.47 -3.67 -4.30
CA THR A 30 3.65 -4.10 -3.54
C THR A 30 4.25 -2.94 -2.73
N TRP A 31 4.43 -1.77 -3.34
CA TRP A 31 5.06 -0.63 -2.70
C TRP A 31 4.23 -0.03 -1.56
N THR A 32 2.91 0.09 -1.72
CA THR A 32 2.02 0.55 -0.64
C THR A 32 1.95 -0.43 0.52
N LEU A 33 1.99 -1.74 0.26
CA LEU A 33 2.08 -2.77 1.29
C LEU A 33 3.41 -2.73 2.05
N THR A 34 4.54 -2.55 1.34
CA THR A 34 5.86 -2.36 1.97
C THR A 34 5.91 -1.06 2.78
N ALA A 35 5.39 0.04 2.25
CA ALA A 35 5.31 1.31 2.95
C ALA A 35 4.45 1.21 4.22
N ALA A 36 3.32 0.51 4.17
CA ALA A 36 2.48 0.28 5.37
C ALA A 36 3.24 -0.49 6.45
N LYS A 37 3.98 -1.55 6.11
CA LYS A 37 4.83 -2.29 7.06
C LYS A 37 5.92 -1.41 7.67
N ASN A 38 6.59 -0.62 6.85
CA ASN A 38 7.72 0.20 7.29
C ASN A 38 7.29 1.39 8.16
N LEU A 39 6.15 2.01 7.83
CA LEU A 39 5.64 3.18 8.56
C LEU A 39 4.97 2.81 9.90
N TYR A 40 4.46 1.59 10.02
CA TYR A 40 3.72 1.12 11.19
C TYR A 40 4.28 -0.22 11.68
N PRO A 41 5.54 -0.27 12.15
CA PRO A 41 6.16 -1.50 12.64
C PRO A 41 5.37 -2.05 13.84
N GLY A 42 5.13 -3.36 13.84
CA GLY A 42 4.34 -4.05 14.88
C GLY A 42 2.82 -3.93 14.73
N SER A 43 2.31 -3.15 13.77
CA SER A 43 0.87 -3.06 13.47
C SER A 43 0.52 -3.75 12.16
N CYS A 44 -0.39 -4.72 12.22
CA CYS A 44 -0.96 -5.37 11.03
C CYS A 44 -2.17 -4.61 10.47
N THR A 45 -2.71 -3.62 11.19
CA THR A 45 -3.95 -2.93 10.83
C THR A 45 -3.83 -2.20 9.49
N GLU A 46 -2.78 -1.41 9.32
CA GLU A 46 -2.53 -0.63 8.11
C GLU A 46 -2.21 -1.53 6.91
N PHE A 47 -1.38 -2.55 7.12
CA PHE A 47 -1.07 -3.52 6.09
C PHE A 47 -2.33 -4.26 5.61
N ASN A 48 -3.15 -4.75 6.52
CA ASN A 48 -4.37 -5.49 6.20
C ASN A 48 -5.41 -4.60 5.53
N ALA A 49 -5.54 -3.34 5.95
CA ALA A 49 -6.43 -2.38 5.30
C ALA A 49 -6.00 -2.07 3.86
N VAL A 50 -4.71 -1.84 3.62
CA VAL A 50 -4.17 -1.62 2.27
C VAL A 50 -4.34 -2.87 1.40
N LYS A 51 -4.05 -4.06 1.95
CA LYS A 51 -4.26 -5.35 1.28
C LYS A 51 -5.73 -5.54 0.87
N ALA A 52 -6.66 -5.26 1.78
CA ALA A 52 -8.08 -5.36 1.52
C ALA A 52 -8.55 -4.35 0.45
N ALA A 53 -8.03 -3.12 0.47
CA ALA A 53 -8.36 -2.11 -0.53
C ALA A 53 -7.94 -2.55 -1.94
N TRP A 54 -6.73 -3.09 -2.11
CA TRP A 54 -6.29 -3.62 -3.41
C TRP A 54 -7.08 -4.85 -3.87
N ASN A 55 -7.48 -5.71 -2.93
CA ASN A 55 -8.37 -6.84 -3.25
C ASN A 55 -9.75 -6.36 -3.73
N ALA A 56 -10.30 -5.31 -3.12
CA ALA A 56 -11.61 -4.76 -3.48
C ALA A 56 -11.66 -4.18 -4.91
N VAL A 57 -10.50 -3.76 -5.45
CA VAL A 57 -10.35 -3.28 -6.83
C VAL A 57 -9.70 -4.30 -7.76
N SER A 58 -9.68 -5.59 -7.37
CA SER A 58 -9.23 -6.71 -8.20
C SER A 58 -7.81 -6.62 -8.77
N VAL A 59 -6.89 -5.94 -8.08
CA VAL A 59 -5.46 -5.92 -8.45
C VAL A 59 -4.76 -7.06 -7.71
N PRO A 60 -4.29 -8.14 -8.35
CA PRO A 60 -3.78 -9.33 -7.65
C PRO A 60 -2.42 -9.11 -6.98
N ALA A 61 -2.07 -10.00 -6.05
CA ALA A 61 -0.71 -10.06 -5.50
C ALA A 61 0.27 -10.56 -6.58
N GLN A 62 1.49 -10.01 -6.57
CA GLN A 62 2.57 -10.52 -7.41
C GLN A 62 3.24 -11.71 -6.71
N THR A 63 3.58 -12.73 -7.49
CA THR A 63 4.39 -13.89 -7.08
C THR A 63 5.87 -13.53 -7.03
#